data_AF-A0A6G0WZ19-F1
#
_entry.id   AF-A0A6G0WZ19-F1
#
_cell.length_a   1.000
_cell.length_b   1.000
_cell.length_c   1.000
_cell.angle_alpha   90.00
_cell.angle_beta   90.00
_cell.angle_gamma   90.00
#
_symmetry.space_group_name_H-M   'P 1'
#
loop_
_entity.id
_entity.type
_entity.pdbx_description
1 polymer ?
#
loop_
_entity_poly.entity_id
_entity_poly.type
_entity_poly.pdbx_seq_one_letter_code
_entity_poly.pdbx_strand_id
1 'polypeptide(L)'
;MTMATIAAFITAVLFNAVSCGAADDGRPVPPVTNNGVSSFNWCGKRKWIALTFDDLLRRGPVADILSDLKANNMTASFFVYPADDTEENFCAQIKNIHAAGHSINHHSYSHESFLELPAEERAQEILKTEEFVYKTCGMPAGLMKYFRPPNGDLNRTTAFEVNRFGYTVLSWTTDPQDWNEPNNTLATVWANSIRAFNALPEGNSAVILHHTWAYDARRTKGLIAKYKEYFTPLGYEFVSVDQCFQACLADGDCKLATSLPGVYDE
;
A
#
# COMPACT_ATOMS: atom_id res chain seq x y z
N MET A 1 18.52 10.19 -63.84
CA MET A 1 18.47 9.35 -62.63
C MET A 1 18.53 10.27 -61.43
N THR A 2 17.36 10.51 -60.83
CA THR A 2 17.12 11.35 -59.67
C THR A 2 17.29 10.51 -58.40
N MET A 3 18.09 10.97 -57.44
CA MET A 3 18.02 10.50 -56.05
C MET A 3 17.89 11.72 -55.16
N ALA A 4 16.68 11.93 -54.65
CA ALA A 4 16.39 12.89 -53.58
C ALA A 4 16.51 12.14 -52.25
N THR A 5 17.48 12.54 -51.43
CA THR A 5 17.61 12.11 -50.04
C THR A 5 16.55 12.81 -49.20
N ILE A 6 15.63 12.03 -48.63
CA ILE A 6 14.63 12.47 -47.65
C ILE A 6 15.32 12.54 -46.28
N ALA A 7 15.51 13.75 -45.76
CA ALA A 7 15.92 13.96 -44.37
C ALA A 7 14.66 13.93 -43.49
N ALA A 8 14.55 12.91 -42.63
CA ALA A 8 13.49 12.81 -41.64
C ALA A 8 13.76 13.83 -40.51
N PHE A 9 12.91 14.85 -40.41
CA PHE A 9 12.87 15.73 -39.23
C PHE A 9 12.24 14.97 -38.07
N ILE A 10 13.05 14.55 -37.10
CA ILE A 10 12.58 14.13 -35.79
C ILE A 10 12.25 15.41 -35.02
N THR A 11 10.98 15.79 -34.99
CA THR A 11 10.46 16.81 -34.08
C THR A 11 10.55 16.26 -32.67
N ALA A 12 11.53 16.74 -31.90
CA ALA A 12 11.58 16.52 -30.46
C ALA A 12 10.33 17.17 -29.84
N VAL A 13 9.42 16.35 -29.34
CA VAL A 13 8.31 16.82 -28.49
C VAL A 13 8.93 17.20 -27.15
N LEU A 14 9.19 18.50 -26.97
CA LEU A 14 9.53 19.07 -25.68
C LEU A 14 8.29 18.91 -24.78
N PHE A 15 8.35 17.94 -23.87
CA PHE A 15 7.46 17.94 -22.71
C PHE A 15 7.79 19.19 -21.89
N ASN A 16 6.93 20.20 -21.96
CA ASN A 16 6.94 21.29 -21.00
C ASN A 16 6.65 20.69 -19.63
N ALA A 17 7.70 20.53 -18.82
CA ALA A 17 7.56 20.26 -17.42
C ALA A 17 6.79 21.43 -16.80
N VAL A 18 5.51 21.20 -16.47
CA VAL A 18 4.82 22.05 -15.51
C VAL A 18 5.60 21.90 -14.21
N SER A 19 6.35 22.95 -13.87
CA SER A 19 7.00 23.10 -12.58
C SER A 19 5.91 23.23 -11.52
N CYS A 20 5.38 22.09 -11.09
CA CYS A 20 4.58 22.02 -9.87
C CYS A 20 5.54 22.32 -8.72
N GLY A 21 5.25 23.36 -7.94
CA GLY A 21 6.08 23.87 -6.85
C GLY A 21 6.14 22.95 -5.62
N ALA A 22 5.94 21.64 -5.78
CA ALA A 22 6.34 20.68 -4.76
C ALA A 22 7.87 20.70 -4.74
N ALA A 23 8.44 21.28 -3.68
CA ALA A 23 9.86 21.20 -3.43
C ALA A 23 10.27 19.72 -3.49
N ASP A 24 11.12 19.39 -4.47
CA ASP A 24 11.94 18.20 -4.43
C ASP A 24 12.71 18.27 -3.11
N ASP A 25 12.25 17.53 -2.10
CA ASP A 25 12.84 17.54 -0.76
C ASP A 25 14.15 16.74 -0.70
N GLY A 26 14.65 16.30 -1.87
CA GLY A 26 15.90 15.59 -2.03
C GLY A 26 15.82 14.11 -1.63
N ARG A 27 14.61 13.59 -1.33
CA ARG A 27 14.45 12.14 -1.09
C ARG A 27 14.82 11.35 -2.33
N PRO A 28 15.52 10.22 -2.20
CA PRO A 28 15.77 9.33 -3.31
C PRO A 28 14.45 8.87 -3.94
N VAL A 29 14.31 9.03 -5.25
CA VAL A 29 13.19 8.46 -5.99
C VAL A 29 13.27 6.93 -5.89
N PRO A 30 12.17 6.23 -5.54
CA PRO A 30 12.18 4.78 -5.43
C PRO A 30 12.45 4.09 -6.77
N PRO A 31 12.94 2.83 -6.76
CA PRO A 31 13.16 2.06 -7.98
C PRO A 31 11.88 1.94 -8.82
N VAL A 32 11.97 2.28 -10.11
CA VAL A 32 10.85 2.17 -11.05
C VAL A 32 10.53 0.70 -11.33
N THR A 33 9.25 0.35 -11.37
CA THR A 33 8.79 -1.04 -11.55
C THR A 33 7.71 -1.23 -12.61
N ASN A 34 6.78 -0.29 -12.77
CA ASN A 34 5.64 -0.43 -13.66
C ASN A 34 5.50 0.84 -14.51
N ASN A 35 5.76 0.73 -15.82
CA ASN A 35 5.52 1.81 -16.80
C ASN A 35 6.07 3.19 -16.39
N GLY A 36 7.24 3.24 -15.74
CA GLY A 36 7.87 4.51 -15.35
C GLY A 36 7.50 5.03 -13.95
N VAL A 37 6.68 4.30 -13.19
CA VAL A 37 6.39 4.58 -11.77
C VAL A 37 6.88 3.44 -10.87
N SER A 38 7.19 3.75 -9.61
CA SER A 38 7.44 2.76 -8.55
C SER A 38 6.11 2.35 -7.93
N SER A 39 5.63 1.16 -8.29
CA SER A 39 4.45 0.54 -7.70
C SER A 39 4.53 -0.99 -7.63
N PHE A 40 3.81 -1.60 -6.70
CA PHE A 40 3.62 -3.05 -6.65
C PHE A 40 2.30 -3.43 -6.01
N ASN A 41 1.84 -4.64 -6.27
CA ASN A 41 0.66 -5.23 -5.63
C ASN A 41 0.86 -6.69 -5.20
N TRP A 42 2.04 -7.27 -5.45
CA TRP A 42 2.36 -8.66 -5.14
C TRP A 42 3.87 -8.85 -4.92
N CYS A 43 4.27 -10.00 -4.41
CA CYS A 43 5.64 -10.30 -3.96
C CYS A 43 6.48 -11.08 -4.98
N GLY A 44 6.02 -11.17 -6.23
CA GLY A 44 6.61 -12.05 -7.24
C GLY A 44 6.24 -13.53 -7.03
N LYS A 45 7.07 -14.43 -7.54
CA LYS A 45 6.74 -15.87 -7.76
C LYS A 45 6.85 -16.75 -6.51
N ARG A 46 7.11 -16.15 -5.35
CA ARG A 46 7.26 -16.86 -4.08
C ARG A 46 5.89 -17.10 -3.46
N LYS A 47 5.72 -18.20 -2.72
CA LYS A 47 4.51 -18.47 -1.93
C LYS A 47 4.48 -17.59 -0.68
N TRP A 48 4.27 -16.30 -0.86
CA TRP A 48 4.32 -15.31 0.22
C TRP A 48 2.99 -14.58 0.36
N ILE A 49 2.59 -14.33 1.60
CA ILE A 49 1.42 -13.53 1.95
C ILE A 49 1.87 -12.31 2.74
N ALA A 50 1.59 -11.12 2.22
CA ALA A 50 1.76 -9.87 2.95
C ALA A 50 0.41 -9.40 3.48
N LEU A 51 0.25 -9.37 4.80
CA LEU A 51 -0.93 -8.80 5.44
C LEU A 51 -0.77 -7.30 5.59
N THR A 52 -1.78 -6.56 5.14
CA THR A 52 -1.84 -5.10 5.24
C THR A 52 -3.14 -4.66 5.91
N PHE A 53 -3.08 -3.58 6.67
CA PHE A 53 -4.22 -2.98 7.37
C PHE A 53 -4.24 -1.48 7.13
N ASP A 54 -5.30 -1.00 6.50
CA ASP A 54 -5.57 0.41 6.24
C ASP A 54 -6.42 1.01 7.36
N ASP A 55 -6.67 2.30 7.27
CA ASP A 55 -7.54 3.06 8.16
C ASP A 55 -7.22 2.88 9.64
N LEU A 56 -5.96 3.08 10.03
CA LEU A 56 -5.64 3.15 11.45
C LEU A 56 -6.41 4.30 12.12
N LEU A 57 -7.35 3.98 13.02
CA LEU A 57 -8.16 4.96 13.78
C LEU A 57 -7.74 5.05 15.25
N ARG A 58 -8.06 6.15 15.95
CA ARG A 58 -7.77 6.37 17.38
C ARG A 58 -8.23 5.28 18.34
N ARG A 59 -9.37 4.65 18.05
CA ARG A 59 -9.94 3.55 18.87
C ARG A 59 -9.98 2.23 18.11
N GLY A 60 -9.12 2.10 17.12
CA GLY A 60 -8.95 0.87 16.38
C GLY A 60 -8.58 -0.27 17.35
N PRO A 61 -9.01 -1.50 17.06
CA PRO A 61 -8.66 -2.71 17.81
C PRO A 61 -7.19 -3.13 17.58
N VAL A 62 -6.26 -2.18 17.51
CA VAL A 62 -4.82 -2.43 17.24
C VAL A 62 -4.24 -3.39 18.27
N ALA A 63 -4.57 -3.23 19.55
CA ALA A 63 -4.08 -4.15 20.58
C ALA A 63 -4.49 -5.61 20.31
N ASP A 64 -5.71 -5.83 19.81
CA ASP A 64 -6.20 -7.16 19.42
C ASP A 64 -5.46 -7.67 18.16
N ILE A 65 -5.30 -6.82 17.13
CA ILE A 65 -4.54 -7.16 15.92
C ILE A 65 -3.11 -7.58 16.28
N LEU A 66 -2.42 -6.75 17.08
CA LEU A 66 -1.04 -7.01 17.52
C LEU A 66 -0.93 -8.30 18.35
N SER A 67 -1.90 -8.54 19.24
CA SER A 67 -1.97 -9.77 20.03
C SER A 67 -2.07 -11.00 19.12
N ASP A 68 -2.97 -10.97 18.14
CA ASP A 68 -3.21 -12.11 17.24
C ASP A 68 -2.04 -12.30 16.25
N LEU A 69 -1.43 -11.23 15.76
CA LEU A 69 -0.19 -11.28 14.96
C LEU A 69 0.95 -11.94 15.75
N LYS A 70 1.17 -11.51 16.99
CA LYS A 70 2.18 -12.08 17.88
C LYS A 70 1.91 -13.55 18.18
N ALA A 71 0.67 -13.91 18.51
CA ALA A 71 0.28 -15.28 18.82
C ALA A 71 0.50 -16.24 17.64
N ASN A 72 0.41 -15.74 16.41
CA ASN A 72 0.61 -16.52 15.18
C ASN A 72 2.02 -16.37 14.57
N ASN A 73 2.92 -15.63 15.23
CA ASN A 73 4.27 -15.30 14.74
C ASN A 73 4.24 -14.72 13.32
N MET A 74 3.44 -13.68 13.13
CA MET A 74 3.21 -13.01 11.85
C MET A 74 3.53 -11.53 11.96
N THR A 75 4.03 -10.96 10.87
CA THR A 75 4.21 -9.51 10.70
C THR A 75 3.17 -8.96 9.74
N ALA A 76 2.77 -7.71 9.94
CA ALA A 76 1.88 -6.98 9.03
C ALA A 76 2.40 -5.56 8.77
N SER A 77 1.73 -4.87 7.87
CA SER A 77 2.02 -3.47 7.51
C SER A 77 0.76 -2.63 7.69
N PHE A 78 0.88 -1.49 8.36
CA PHE A 78 -0.25 -0.64 8.70
C PHE A 78 -0.15 0.67 7.93
N PHE A 79 -1.24 1.07 7.31
CA PHE A 79 -1.37 2.32 6.55
C PHE A 79 -2.20 3.31 7.36
N VAL A 80 -1.63 4.51 7.58
CA VAL A 80 -2.13 5.46 8.57
C VAL A 80 -2.52 6.79 7.90
N TYR A 81 -3.64 7.37 8.35
CA TYR A 81 -4.11 8.69 7.94
C TYR A 81 -4.48 9.51 9.21
N PRO A 82 -3.79 10.62 9.53
CA PRO A 82 -3.96 11.26 10.86
C PRO A 82 -5.15 12.19 11.06
N ALA A 83 -5.82 12.69 10.01
CA ALA A 83 -6.75 13.84 10.12
C ALA A 83 -7.91 13.66 11.11
N ASP A 84 -8.31 12.43 11.41
CA ASP A 84 -9.44 12.13 12.28
C ASP A 84 -9.08 12.01 13.78
N ASP A 85 -7.81 12.12 14.15
CA ASP A 85 -7.35 11.66 15.46
C ASP A 85 -6.75 12.73 16.38
N THR A 86 -7.11 12.64 17.67
CA THR A 86 -6.41 13.37 18.74
C THR A 86 -4.99 12.83 18.88
N GLU A 87 -4.00 13.72 18.86
CA GLU A 87 -2.56 13.42 18.74
C GLU A 87 -2.05 12.27 19.64
N GLU A 88 -2.42 12.24 20.92
CA GLU A 88 -1.78 11.34 21.90
C GLU A 88 -2.08 9.84 21.68
N ASN A 89 -3.34 9.46 21.49
CA ASN A 89 -3.73 8.05 21.38
C ASN A 89 -3.27 7.41 20.07
N PHE A 90 -3.34 8.16 18.96
CA PHE A 90 -2.90 7.67 17.68
C PHE A 90 -1.38 7.49 17.64
N CYS A 91 -0.61 8.44 18.18
CA CYS A 91 0.83 8.28 18.31
C CYS A 91 1.24 7.10 19.21
N ALA A 92 0.48 6.81 20.26
CA ALA A 92 0.70 5.61 21.08
C ALA A 92 0.48 4.31 20.28
N GLN A 93 -0.55 4.25 19.43
CA GLN A 93 -0.78 3.10 18.56
C GLN A 93 0.35 2.91 17.54
N ILE A 94 0.79 3.98 16.87
CA ILE A 94 1.91 3.94 15.92
C ILE A 94 3.18 3.40 16.60
N LYS A 95 3.51 3.90 17.80
CA LYS A 95 4.66 3.45 18.58
C LYS A 95 4.56 1.96 18.94
N ASN A 96 3.38 1.51 19.36
CA ASN A 96 3.15 0.11 19.71
C ASN A 96 3.28 -0.82 18.50
N ILE A 97 2.72 -0.43 17.35
CA ILE A 97 2.83 -1.19 16.10
C ILE A 97 4.30 -1.31 15.70
N HIS A 98 5.03 -0.20 15.71
CA HIS A 98 6.45 -0.19 15.35
C HIS A 98 7.31 -1.00 16.33
N ALA A 99 7.09 -0.85 17.63
CA ALA A 99 7.81 -1.60 18.67
C ALA A 99 7.52 -3.11 18.62
N ALA A 100 6.35 -3.51 18.11
CA ALA A 100 5.98 -4.90 17.87
C ALA A 100 6.63 -5.50 16.60
N GLY A 101 7.40 -4.72 15.84
CA GLY A 101 8.11 -5.18 14.64
C GLY A 101 7.27 -5.15 13.36
N HIS A 102 6.19 -4.40 13.34
CA HIS A 102 5.37 -4.18 12.15
C HIS A 102 5.72 -2.85 11.48
N SER A 103 5.43 -2.73 10.19
CA SER A 103 5.71 -1.49 9.45
C SER A 103 4.53 -0.51 9.53
N ILE A 104 4.87 0.78 9.51
CA ILE A 104 3.93 1.90 9.42
C ILE A 104 4.17 2.56 8.07
N ASN A 105 3.10 2.86 7.34
CA ASN A 105 3.13 3.39 5.98
C ASN A 105 2.01 4.40 5.77
N HIS A 106 2.06 5.10 4.64
CA HIS A 106 1.32 6.33 4.40
C HIS A 106 -0.02 6.06 3.70
N HIS A 107 -1.11 6.64 4.22
CA HIS A 107 -2.46 6.52 3.66
C HIS A 107 -3.15 7.87 3.43
N SER A 108 -2.39 8.86 2.95
CA SER A 108 -2.78 10.28 2.94
C SER A 108 -2.95 10.87 4.34
N TYR A 109 -3.42 12.11 4.45
CA TYR A 109 -3.70 12.77 5.71
C TYR A 109 -5.18 12.66 6.07
N SER A 110 -6.06 12.97 5.14
CA SER A 110 -7.51 13.09 5.31
C SER A 110 -8.32 11.97 4.67
N HIS A 111 -7.68 10.97 4.07
CA HIS A 111 -8.32 9.87 3.35
C HIS A 111 -9.12 10.33 2.09
N GLU A 112 -8.84 11.52 1.56
CA GLU A 112 -9.42 12.02 0.31
C GLU A 112 -8.85 11.28 -0.92
N SER A 113 -9.68 11.11 -1.97
CA SER A 113 -9.26 10.46 -3.21
C SER A 113 -8.22 11.31 -3.95
N PHE A 114 -7.07 10.71 -4.27
CA PHE A 114 -6.00 11.44 -4.97
C PHE A 114 -6.38 11.80 -6.41
N LEU A 115 -7.39 11.15 -6.99
CA LEU A 115 -7.93 11.53 -8.30
C LEU A 115 -8.77 12.80 -8.26
N GLU A 116 -9.33 13.15 -7.11
CA GLU A 116 -10.23 14.29 -6.92
C GLU A 116 -9.49 15.55 -6.45
N LEU A 117 -8.32 15.38 -5.83
CA LEU A 117 -7.50 16.49 -5.35
C LEU A 117 -6.66 17.15 -6.48
N PRO A 118 -6.45 18.47 -6.43
CA PRO A 118 -5.37 19.13 -7.16
C PRO A 118 -3.98 18.65 -6.72
N ALA A 119 -2.97 18.82 -7.58
CA ALA A 119 -1.58 18.38 -7.30
C ALA A 119 -0.99 19.00 -6.01
N GLU A 120 -1.29 20.28 -5.76
CA GLU A 120 -0.85 20.97 -4.53
C GLU A 120 -1.50 20.36 -3.28
N GLU A 121 -2.79 20.01 -3.35
CA GLU A 121 -3.49 19.39 -2.22
C GLU A 121 -2.98 17.97 -1.95
N ARG A 122 -2.70 17.19 -3.01
CA ARG A 122 -2.00 15.89 -2.87
C ARG A 122 -0.64 16.02 -2.20
N ALA A 123 0.15 17.04 -2.56
CA ALA A 123 1.42 17.31 -1.91
C ALA A 123 1.24 17.60 -0.42
N GLN A 124 0.22 18.39 -0.07
CA GLN A 124 -0.10 18.69 1.33
C GLN A 124 -0.56 17.47 2.11
N GLU A 125 -1.37 16.60 1.52
CA GLU A 125 -1.78 15.31 2.10
C GLU A 125 -0.55 14.44 2.43
N ILE A 126 0.45 14.40 1.54
CA ILE A 126 1.67 13.63 1.78
C ILE A 126 2.50 14.26 2.90
N LEU A 127 2.77 15.56 2.81
CA LEU A 127 3.67 16.27 3.72
C LEU A 127 3.11 16.36 5.15
N LYS A 128 1.80 16.59 5.32
CA LYS A 128 1.17 16.69 6.63
C LYS A 128 1.25 15.38 7.40
N THR A 129 1.01 14.24 6.76
CA THR A 129 1.12 12.93 7.41
C THR A 129 2.55 12.61 7.83
N GLU A 130 3.53 12.90 6.97
CA GLU A 130 4.95 12.73 7.31
C GLU A 130 5.35 13.64 8.49
N GLU A 131 4.96 14.91 8.44
CA GLU A 131 5.24 15.86 9.52
C GLU A 131 4.59 15.42 10.84
N PHE A 132 3.34 14.95 10.78
CA PHE A 132 2.62 14.46 11.95
C PHE A 132 3.32 13.23 12.56
N VAL A 133 3.64 12.21 11.75
CA VAL A 133 4.30 10.99 12.24
C VAL A 133 5.69 11.30 12.79
N TYR A 134 6.46 12.17 12.14
CA TYR A 134 7.80 12.55 12.60
C TYR A 134 7.78 13.47 13.82
N LYS A 135 7.13 14.64 13.72
CA LYS A 135 7.22 15.69 14.75
C LYS A 135 6.24 15.46 15.90
N THR A 136 4.99 15.14 15.60
CA THR A 136 3.95 14.97 16.62
C THR A 136 4.09 13.64 17.34
N CYS A 137 4.26 12.55 16.58
CA CYS A 137 4.44 11.23 17.19
C CYS A 137 5.88 10.95 17.65
N GLY A 138 6.88 11.69 17.18
CA GLY A 138 8.28 11.45 17.53
C GLY A 138 8.82 10.14 16.95
N MET A 139 8.28 9.70 15.82
CA MET A 139 8.80 8.55 15.09
C MET A 139 10.01 8.97 14.23
N PRO A 140 10.88 8.05 13.79
CA PRO A 140 11.99 8.40 12.90
C PRO A 140 11.50 9.01 11.58
N ALA A 141 12.20 10.04 11.09
CA ALA A 141 11.98 10.57 9.74
C ALA A 141 12.26 9.49 8.69
N GLY A 142 11.45 9.42 7.62
CA GLY A 142 11.59 8.39 6.58
C GLY A 142 11.24 6.97 7.06
N LEU A 143 10.52 6.83 8.18
CA LEU A 143 9.99 5.55 8.64
C LEU A 143 9.07 4.90 7.59
N MET A 144 8.21 5.71 6.96
CA MET A 144 7.25 5.28 5.96
C MET A 144 7.91 5.19 4.59
N LYS A 145 7.75 4.05 3.91
CA LYS A 145 8.34 3.81 2.58
C LYS A 145 7.30 3.60 1.50
N TYR A 146 6.11 3.14 1.90
CA TYR A 146 5.01 2.84 1.01
C TYR A 146 3.89 3.83 1.20
N PHE A 147 3.24 4.17 0.09
CA PHE A 147 2.02 4.93 0.06
C PHE A 147 0.94 4.07 -0.57
N ARG A 148 -0.18 3.90 0.13
CA ARG A 148 -1.39 3.32 -0.46
C ARG A 148 -2.38 4.46 -0.64
N PRO A 149 -2.88 4.73 -1.84
CA PRO A 149 -3.89 5.76 -2.04
C PRO A 149 -5.22 5.34 -1.41
N PRO A 150 -5.94 6.28 -0.77
CA PRO A 150 -7.32 6.07 -0.37
C PRO A 150 -8.16 5.50 -1.51
N ASN A 151 -9.04 4.55 -1.18
CA ASN A 151 -9.89 3.81 -2.12
C ASN A 151 -9.16 3.00 -3.21
N GLY A 152 -7.82 2.99 -3.23
CA GLY A 152 -7.07 2.52 -4.39
C GLY A 152 -7.20 3.46 -5.60
N ASP A 153 -7.57 4.73 -5.39
CA ASP A 153 -7.82 5.73 -6.43
C ASP A 153 -6.56 6.52 -6.75
N LEU A 154 -6.02 6.27 -7.94
CA LEU A 154 -4.85 6.98 -8.45
C LEU A 154 -4.87 6.91 -9.99
N ASN A 155 -4.06 7.74 -10.68
CA ASN A 155 -3.72 7.62 -12.11
C ASN A 155 -2.19 7.76 -12.30
N ARG A 156 -1.60 7.33 -13.43
CA ARG A 156 -0.14 7.31 -13.59
C ARG A 156 0.55 8.63 -13.19
N THR A 157 -0.11 9.77 -13.42
CA THR A 157 0.34 11.09 -12.98
C THR A 157 0.40 11.20 -11.46
N THR A 158 -0.67 10.84 -10.74
CA THR A 158 -0.70 10.94 -9.27
C THR A 158 0.26 9.97 -8.59
N ALA A 159 0.48 8.76 -9.12
CA ALA A 159 1.56 7.89 -8.61
C ALA A 159 2.94 8.45 -8.85
N PHE A 160 3.18 9.06 -10.02
CA PHE A 160 4.47 9.69 -10.27
C PHE A 160 4.72 10.83 -9.27
N GLU A 161 3.70 11.62 -8.95
CA GLU A 161 3.77 12.63 -7.89
C GLU A 161 4.10 12.00 -6.53
N VAL A 162 3.43 10.92 -6.13
CA VAL A 162 3.75 10.16 -4.90
C VAL A 162 5.20 9.66 -4.90
N ASN A 163 5.69 9.13 -6.03
CA ASN A 163 7.06 8.65 -6.15
C ASN A 163 8.11 9.77 -6.03
N ARG A 164 7.78 11.01 -6.45
CA ARG A 164 8.66 12.17 -6.27
C ARG A 164 8.84 12.55 -4.80
N PHE A 165 7.90 12.18 -3.94
CA PHE A 165 8.04 12.31 -2.48
C PHE A 165 8.79 11.13 -1.83
N GLY A 166 9.38 10.23 -2.62
CA GLY A 166 10.17 9.11 -2.10
C GLY A 166 9.35 7.86 -1.72
N TYR A 167 8.05 7.81 -2.04
CA TYR A 167 7.19 6.67 -1.68
C TYR A 167 6.96 5.72 -2.84
N THR A 168 7.03 4.42 -2.58
CA THR A 168 6.56 3.40 -3.52
C THR A 168 5.06 3.20 -3.35
N VAL A 169 4.30 3.20 -4.44
CA VAL A 169 2.86 2.93 -4.39
C VAL A 169 2.60 1.45 -4.13
N LEU A 170 1.79 1.14 -3.12
CA LEU A 170 1.37 -0.24 -2.81
C LEU A 170 -0.15 -0.37 -2.90
N SER A 171 -0.62 -1.28 -3.76
CA SER A 171 -2.02 -1.72 -3.78
C SER A 171 -2.18 -3.13 -3.16
N TRP A 172 -3.14 -3.92 -3.60
CA TRP A 172 -3.41 -5.28 -3.16
C TRP A 172 -3.80 -6.18 -4.32
N THR A 173 -3.63 -7.49 -4.14
CA THR A 173 -4.14 -8.53 -5.05
C THR A 173 -5.41 -9.18 -4.53
N THR A 174 -5.65 -9.09 -3.23
CA THR A 174 -6.74 -9.81 -2.56
C THR A 174 -7.49 -8.85 -1.68
N ASP A 175 -8.76 -8.61 -2.03
CA ASP A 175 -9.70 -7.78 -1.27
C ASP A 175 -10.75 -8.68 -0.58
N PRO A 176 -10.68 -8.82 0.75
CA PRO A 176 -11.68 -9.51 1.56
C PRO A 176 -13.03 -8.80 1.68
N GLN A 177 -13.10 -7.52 1.32
CA GLN A 177 -14.26 -6.63 1.50
C GLN A 177 -14.73 -6.58 2.96
N ASP A 178 -13.80 -6.48 3.91
CA ASP A 178 -14.11 -6.30 5.33
C ASP A 178 -14.76 -4.95 5.66
N TRP A 179 -14.67 -3.99 4.73
CA TRP A 179 -15.34 -2.70 4.80
C TRP A 179 -16.83 -2.76 4.44
N ASN A 180 -17.31 -3.82 3.79
CA ASN A 180 -18.65 -3.88 3.20
C ASN A 180 -19.74 -4.24 4.23
N GLU A 181 -20.18 -3.25 5.02
CA GLU A 181 -21.24 -3.42 6.01
C GLU A 181 -22.64 -3.57 5.39
N PRO A 182 -23.53 -4.40 5.97
CA PRO A 182 -23.33 -5.28 7.13
C PRO A 182 -22.73 -6.66 6.77
N ASN A 183 -22.28 -6.86 5.52
CA ASN A 183 -21.83 -8.13 4.96
C ASN A 183 -20.36 -8.48 5.28
N ASN A 184 -19.83 -8.00 6.41
CA ASN A 184 -18.43 -8.15 6.80
C ASN A 184 -18.22 -9.05 8.03
N THR A 185 -19.07 -10.07 8.18
CA THR A 185 -18.84 -11.11 9.21
C THR A 185 -17.55 -11.88 8.92
N LEU A 186 -16.93 -12.45 9.95
CA LEU A 186 -15.72 -13.28 9.81
C LEU A 186 -15.85 -14.35 8.72
N ALA A 187 -17.01 -15.00 8.63
CA ALA A 187 -17.27 -16.04 7.64
C ALA A 187 -17.31 -15.48 6.20
N THR A 188 -17.98 -14.34 6.00
CA THR A 188 -18.06 -13.67 4.70
C THR A 188 -16.70 -13.15 4.25
N VAL A 189 -15.99 -12.44 5.12
CA VAL A 189 -14.67 -11.88 4.85
C VAL A 189 -13.66 -13.00 4.55
N TRP A 190 -13.72 -14.09 5.30
CA TRP A 190 -12.93 -15.29 5.02
C TRP A 190 -13.21 -15.87 3.63
N ALA A 191 -14.49 -16.10 3.29
CA ALA A 191 -14.89 -16.63 2.00
C ALA A 191 -14.46 -15.73 0.83
N ASN A 192 -14.58 -14.40 1.01
CA ASN A 192 -14.12 -13.41 0.04
C ASN A 192 -12.60 -13.46 -0.14
N SER A 193 -11.84 -13.54 0.96
CA SER A 193 -10.38 -13.63 0.94
C SER A 193 -9.91 -14.83 0.11
N ILE A 194 -10.45 -16.02 0.41
CA ILE A 194 -10.03 -17.25 -0.28
C ILE A 194 -10.49 -17.27 -1.73
N ARG A 195 -11.69 -16.75 -2.02
CA ARG A 195 -12.16 -16.62 -3.41
C ARG A 195 -11.26 -15.70 -4.23
N ALA A 196 -10.93 -14.52 -3.69
CA ALA A 196 -10.07 -13.55 -4.36
C ALA A 196 -8.64 -14.09 -4.53
N PHE A 197 -8.10 -14.74 -3.51
CA PHE A 197 -6.79 -15.40 -3.59
C PHE A 197 -6.75 -16.52 -4.64
N ASN A 198 -7.76 -17.40 -4.69
CA ASN A 198 -7.81 -18.51 -5.66
C ASN A 198 -8.05 -18.05 -7.11
N ALA A 199 -8.49 -16.80 -7.31
CA ALA A 199 -8.61 -16.20 -8.63
C ALA A 199 -7.26 -15.68 -9.18
N LEU A 200 -6.23 -15.62 -8.33
CA LEU A 200 -4.87 -15.29 -8.76
C LEU A 200 -4.28 -16.49 -9.54
N PRO A 201 -3.42 -16.24 -10.55
CA PRO A 201 -2.67 -17.31 -11.20
C PRO A 201 -1.95 -18.27 -10.22
N GLU A 202 -1.76 -19.53 -10.61
CA GLU A 202 -1.17 -20.54 -9.73
C GLU A 202 0.28 -20.21 -9.35
N GLY A 203 0.66 -20.51 -8.09
CA GLY A 203 2.02 -20.29 -7.58
C GLY A 203 2.30 -18.87 -7.05
N ASN A 204 1.27 -18.03 -6.98
CA ASN A 204 1.44 -16.62 -6.66
C ASN A 204 1.61 -16.31 -5.17
N SER A 205 2.20 -15.15 -4.92
CA SER A 205 2.08 -14.39 -3.68
C SER A 205 0.81 -13.53 -3.66
N ALA A 206 0.43 -13.04 -2.48
CA ALA A 206 -0.66 -12.09 -2.35
C ALA A 206 -0.33 -10.98 -1.35
N VAL A 207 -0.78 -9.76 -1.67
CA VAL A 207 -0.95 -8.68 -0.71
C VAL A 207 -2.44 -8.61 -0.39
N ILE A 208 -2.78 -8.86 0.88
CA ILE A 208 -4.18 -8.90 1.35
C ILE A 208 -4.50 -7.59 2.07
N LEU A 209 -5.52 -6.90 1.57
CA LEU A 209 -6.09 -5.68 2.17
C LEU A 209 -6.97 -6.02 3.37
N HIS A 210 -6.90 -5.21 4.42
CA HIS A 210 -7.84 -5.18 5.54
C HIS A 210 -7.96 -3.74 6.02
N HIS A 211 -8.92 -3.48 6.90
CA HIS A 211 -9.07 -2.20 7.57
C HIS A 211 -9.05 -2.42 9.08
N THR A 212 -8.25 -1.63 9.82
CA THR A 212 -8.06 -1.88 11.26
C THR A 212 -9.38 -1.82 12.03
N TRP A 213 -10.27 -0.89 11.66
CA TRP A 213 -11.56 -0.68 12.32
C TRP A 213 -12.50 -1.87 12.19
N ALA A 214 -12.33 -2.73 11.19
CA ALA A 214 -13.14 -3.92 10.99
C ALA A 214 -12.72 -5.10 11.90
N TYR A 215 -11.58 -5.00 12.59
CA TYR A 215 -11.02 -6.09 13.40
C TYR A 215 -11.62 -6.22 14.80
N ASP A 216 -12.93 -6.44 14.89
CA ASP A 216 -13.62 -6.69 16.16
C ASP A 216 -14.31 -8.06 16.22
N ALA A 217 -14.87 -8.36 17.40
CA ALA A 217 -15.51 -9.65 17.69
C ALA A 217 -16.77 -9.96 16.85
N ARG A 218 -17.43 -8.94 16.27
CA ARG A 218 -18.60 -9.12 15.38
C ARG A 218 -18.18 -9.29 13.92
N ARG A 219 -17.00 -8.77 13.57
CA ARG A 219 -16.48 -8.67 12.21
C ARG A 219 -15.28 -9.60 12.01
N THR A 220 -14.05 -9.08 11.95
CA THR A 220 -12.89 -9.86 11.46
C THR A 220 -11.94 -10.41 12.52
N LYS A 221 -12.23 -10.29 13.83
CA LYS A 221 -11.38 -10.89 14.87
C LYS A 221 -11.24 -12.40 14.68
N GLY A 222 -9.99 -12.90 14.75
CA GLY A 222 -9.65 -14.30 14.47
C GLY A 222 -9.33 -14.61 13.00
N LEU A 223 -9.45 -13.64 12.08
CA LEU A 223 -9.09 -13.82 10.67
C LEU A 223 -7.59 -14.13 10.48
N ILE A 224 -6.73 -13.54 11.31
CA ILE A 224 -5.27 -13.75 11.29
C ILE A 224 -4.92 -15.22 11.57
N ALA A 225 -5.55 -15.83 12.57
CA ALA A 225 -5.37 -17.25 12.87
C ALA A 225 -5.86 -18.14 11.72
N LYS A 226 -7.01 -17.80 11.11
CA LYS A 226 -7.52 -18.52 9.93
C LYS A 226 -6.56 -18.47 8.75
N TYR A 227 -5.96 -17.32 8.46
CA TYR A 227 -4.92 -17.23 7.43
C TYR A 227 -3.75 -18.13 7.75
N LYS A 228 -3.24 -18.09 8.99
CA LYS A 228 -2.12 -18.94 9.40
C LYS A 228 -2.43 -20.42 9.19
N GLU A 229 -3.61 -20.87 9.64
CA GLU A 229 -4.09 -22.25 9.54
C GLU A 229 -4.21 -22.72 8.08
N TYR A 230 -4.71 -21.86 7.19
CA TYR A 230 -4.94 -22.22 5.79
C TYR A 230 -3.66 -22.18 4.94
N PHE A 231 -2.88 -21.10 5.05
CA PHE A 231 -1.75 -20.85 4.16
C PHE A 231 -0.49 -21.65 4.54
N THR A 232 -0.24 -21.88 5.83
CA THR A 232 0.99 -22.57 6.27
C THR A 232 1.10 -24.00 5.71
N PRO A 233 0.06 -24.87 5.75
CA PRO A 233 0.14 -26.21 5.17
C PRO A 233 0.30 -26.22 3.65
N LEU A 234 -0.09 -25.13 2.97
CA LEU A 234 0.09 -24.96 1.53
C LEU A 234 1.50 -24.47 1.15
N GLY A 235 2.37 -24.29 2.15
CA GLY A 235 3.77 -23.85 1.99
C GLY A 235 3.93 -22.34 1.84
N TYR A 236 2.95 -21.56 2.29
CA TYR A 236 3.04 -20.10 2.27
C TYR A 236 3.69 -19.54 3.53
N GLU A 237 4.51 -18.52 3.34
CA GLU A 237 5.13 -17.74 4.42
C GLU A 237 4.48 -16.37 4.54
N PHE A 238 4.42 -15.83 5.76
CA PHE A 238 3.92 -14.48 6.01
C PHE A 238 5.09 -13.52 6.10
N VAL A 239 5.05 -12.46 5.29
CA VAL A 239 6.17 -11.53 5.12
C VAL A 239 5.72 -10.08 5.28
N SER A 240 6.67 -9.19 5.53
CA SER A 240 6.42 -7.76 5.46
C SER A 240 6.26 -7.29 4.01
N VAL A 241 5.61 -6.13 3.80
CA VAL A 241 5.57 -5.51 2.47
C VAL A 241 6.96 -5.10 1.97
N ASP A 242 7.92 -4.85 2.87
CA ASP A 242 9.32 -4.63 2.53
C ASP A 242 9.94 -5.86 1.87
N GLN A 243 9.81 -7.03 2.48
CA GLN A 243 10.28 -8.28 1.90
C GLN A 243 9.57 -8.58 0.57
N CYS A 244 8.26 -8.36 0.54
CA CYS A 244 7.43 -8.51 -0.65
C CYS A 244 7.96 -7.68 -1.83
N PHE A 245 8.20 -6.38 -1.62
CA PHE A 245 8.71 -5.48 -2.65
C PHE A 245 10.12 -5.87 -3.11
N GLN A 246 11.03 -6.19 -2.20
CA GLN A 246 12.38 -6.62 -2.57
C GLN A 246 12.38 -7.92 -3.39
N ALA A 247 11.49 -8.85 -3.07
CA ALA A 247 11.33 -10.10 -3.81
C ALA A 247 10.81 -9.86 -5.24
N CYS A 248 9.80 -9.02 -5.40
CA CYS A 248 9.28 -8.72 -6.74
C CYS A 248 10.30 -7.93 -7.59
N LEU A 249 11.08 -7.03 -6.97
CA LEU A 249 12.16 -6.30 -7.63
C LEU A 249 13.24 -7.25 -8.14
N ALA A 250 13.65 -8.21 -7.32
CA ALA A 250 14.64 -9.22 -7.69
C ALA A 250 14.14 -10.12 -8.84
N ASP A 251 12.84 -10.38 -8.91
CA ASP A 251 12.23 -11.16 -9.98
C ASP A 251 12.01 -10.34 -11.26
N GLY A 252 12.11 -9.00 -11.18
CA GLY A 252 11.76 -8.08 -12.26
C GLY A 252 10.25 -8.03 -12.54
N ASP A 253 9.43 -8.39 -11.54
CA ASP A 253 8.01 -8.72 -11.73
C ASP A 253 7.17 -8.25 -10.53
N CYS A 254 6.99 -6.93 -10.42
CA CYS A 254 6.27 -6.27 -9.32
C CYS A 254 4.78 -6.00 -9.58
N LYS A 255 4.28 -6.40 -10.76
CA LYS A 255 2.87 -6.29 -11.13
C LYS A 255 2.37 -7.64 -11.62
N LEU A 256 1.30 -8.14 -11.01
CA LEU A 256 0.59 -9.28 -11.57
C LEU A 256 -0.05 -8.89 -12.91
N ALA A 257 -0.03 -9.78 -13.91
CA ALA A 257 -0.49 -9.50 -15.28
C ALA A 257 -1.97 -9.06 -15.40
N THR A 258 -2.76 -9.18 -14.34
CA THR A 258 -4.17 -8.77 -14.26
C THR A 258 -4.30 -7.34 -13.71
N SER A 259 -5.22 -6.54 -14.27
CA SER A 259 -5.61 -5.22 -13.75
C SER A 259 -6.32 -5.36 -12.40
N LEU A 260 -5.54 -5.23 -11.33
CA LEU A 260 -6.05 -5.14 -9.96
C LEU A 260 -6.22 -3.67 -9.57
N PRO A 261 -7.14 -3.34 -8.64
CA PRO A 261 -7.34 -1.97 -8.18
C PRO A 261 -6.00 -1.34 -7.80
N GLY A 262 -5.85 -0.06 -8.08
CA GLY A 262 -4.65 0.71 -7.74
C GLY A 262 -3.36 0.41 -8.50
N VAL A 263 -3.39 -0.40 -9.56
CA VAL A 263 -2.24 -0.57 -10.47
C VAL A 263 -2.65 -0.17 -11.89
N TYR A 264 -1.94 0.82 -12.45
CA TYR A 264 -2.30 1.41 -13.74
C TYR A 264 -2.17 0.49 -14.93
N ASP A 265 -2.89 0.98 -15.93
CA ASP A 265 -2.89 0.72 -17.35
C ASP A 265 -3.64 -0.55 -17.74
N GLU A 266 -4.80 -0.33 -18.37
CA GLU A 266 -4.79 -0.25 -19.84
C GLU A 266 -4.27 1.12 -20.31
#